data_AF-A0A177WI67-F1
#
_entry.id   AF-A0A177WI67-F1
#
_cell.length_a   1.000
_cell.length_b   1.000
_cell.length_c   1.000
_cell.angle_alpha   90.00
_cell.angle_beta   90.00
_cell.angle_gamma   90.00
#
_symmetry.space_group_name_H-M   'P 1'
#
loop_
_entity.id
_entity.type
_entity.pdbx_description
1 polymer ?
#
loop_
_entity_poly.entity_id
_entity_poly.type
_entity_poly.pdbx_seq_one_letter_code
_entity_poly.pdbx_strand_id
1 'polypeptide(L)'
;MSMPMHPSSYSGVDANNFLGSHPSSFGSFGHTPTALSGSVEDEGKPSADVLIEKRRRRRESHNAVERRRRDHINEKIHELSNLLPEFASDIQNKPNKGVILRRSVDYIRHMQLFAAKQMERTMELEGVLARLIVDRGIREEELGLSVPLGTAIELPTITGVNQEEEDMM
;
A
#
# COMPACT_ATOMS: atom_id res chain seq x y z
N MET A 1 -53.34 -32.80 40.84
CA MET A 1 -53.44 -32.82 39.37
C MET A 1 -52.03 -32.89 38.82
N SER A 2 -51.67 -34.09 38.36
CA SER A 2 -50.43 -34.42 37.67
C SER A 2 -50.47 -33.86 36.24
N MET A 3 -49.31 -33.55 35.66
CA MET A 3 -48.83 -34.27 34.48
C MET A 3 -47.29 -34.18 34.35
N PRO A 4 -46.63 -35.24 33.87
CA PRO A 4 -45.19 -35.45 33.98
C PRO A 4 -44.43 -35.08 32.69
N MET A 5 -43.14 -34.76 32.84
CA MET A 5 -42.19 -34.61 31.73
C MET A 5 -41.84 -35.99 31.16
N HIS A 6 -42.00 -36.18 29.85
CA HIS A 6 -41.61 -37.39 29.13
C HIS A 6 -40.20 -37.22 28.52
N PRO A 7 -39.34 -38.26 28.53
CA PRO A 7 -38.04 -38.25 27.86
C PRO A 7 -38.13 -38.89 26.47
N SER A 8 -37.31 -38.44 25.52
CA SER A 8 -36.88 -39.15 24.29
C SER A 8 -35.98 -38.20 23.49
N SER A 9 -34.90 -38.57 22.79
CA SER A 9 -34.13 -39.80 22.68
C SER A 9 -32.93 -39.43 21.80
N TYR A 10 -31.73 -39.76 22.26
CA TYR A 10 -30.51 -39.85 21.46
C TYR A 10 -30.59 -41.12 20.60
N SER A 11 -30.49 -40.99 19.27
CA SER A 11 -29.82 -41.94 18.34
C SER A 11 -30.36 -41.78 16.91
N GLY A 12 -29.45 -41.66 15.94
CA GLY A 12 -29.71 -41.83 14.52
C GLY A 12 -28.78 -40.93 13.71
N VAL A 13 -28.00 -41.39 12.74
CA VAL A 13 -27.93 -42.68 12.06
C VAL A 13 -26.57 -42.76 11.36
N ASP A 14 -26.18 -43.99 11.08
CA ASP A 14 -24.90 -44.46 10.57
C ASP A 14 -24.41 -43.85 9.25
N ALA A 15 -23.09 -43.97 9.13
CA ALA A 15 -22.31 -43.93 7.93
C ALA A 15 -22.89 -44.81 6.80
N ASN A 16 -22.89 -44.30 5.57
CA ASN A 16 -22.25 -44.96 4.43
C ASN A 16 -22.26 -44.08 3.16
N ASN A 17 -21.09 -44.05 2.50
CA ASN A 17 -20.85 -43.80 1.08
C ASN A 17 -21.23 -42.45 0.43
N PHE A 18 -20.21 -41.62 0.18
CA PHE A 18 -19.95 -41.21 -1.21
C PHE A 18 -18.46 -41.00 -1.47
N LEU A 19 -17.84 -42.05 -2.02
CA LEU A 19 -16.53 -42.05 -2.65
C LEU A 19 -16.62 -41.21 -3.94
N GLY A 20 -15.83 -40.15 -4.08
CA GLY A 20 -15.94 -39.28 -5.25
C GLY A 20 -14.82 -38.24 -5.36
N SER A 21 -13.62 -38.72 -5.66
CA SER A 21 -12.46 -37.91 -6.04
C SER A 21 -12.63 -37.33 -7.45
N HIS A 22 -12.69 -36.00 -7.61
CA HIS A 22 -12.34 -35.32 -8.87
C HIS A 22 -11.79 -33.90 -8.61
N PRO A 23 -10.51 -33.62 -8.91
CA PRO A 23 -10.08 -32.27 -9.23
C PRO A 23 -10.36 -31.95 -10.71
N SER A 24 -10.96 -30.77 -10.93
CA SER A 24 -11.30 -30.19 -12.21
C SER A 24 -10.08 -29.85 -13.06
N SER A 25 -10.12 -30.29 -14.33
CA SER A 25 -9.28 -29.87 -15.44
C SER A 25 -9.97 -28.72 -16.19
N PHE A 26 -9.25 -27.62 -16.49
CA PHE A 26 -9.27 -26.93 -17.80
C PHE A 26 -8.30 -25.72 -17.87
N GLY A 27 -7.48 -25.64 -18.94
CA GLY A 27 -6.90 -24.41 -19.51
C GLY A 27 -5.49 -24.03 -19.03
N SER A 28 -4.38 -24.41 -19.68
CA SER A 28 -3.83 -24.00 -21.00
C SER A 28 -2.81 -22.84 -20.93
N PHE A 29 -1.77 -23.00 -21.76
CA PHE A 29 -0.72 -22.07 -22.22
C PHE A 29 0.62 -22.05 -21.44
N GLY A 30 1.70 -22.46 -22.12
CA GLY A 30 3.06 -22.18 -21.62
C GLY A 30 4.22 -23.06 -22.10
N HIS A 31 4.42 -23.20 -23.41
CA HIS A 31 5.70 -23.42 -24.13
C HIS A 31 6.75 -24.43 -23.59
N THR A 32 6.96 -25.49 -24.37
CA THR A 32 8.18 -26.30 -24.42
C THR A 32 9.39 -25.50 -24.89
N PRO A 33 10.59 -25.73 -24.31
CA PRO A 33 11.80 -25.74 -25.10
C PRO A 33 12.41 -27.14 -25.16
N THR A 34 12.75 -27.49 -26.38
CA THR A 34 13.43 -28.67 -26.87
C THR A 34 14.85 -28.83 -26.32
N ALA A 35 15.14 -30.06 -25.90
CA ALA A 35 16.42 -30.78 -25.89
C ALA A 35 17.73 -30.07 -25.47
N LEU A 36 18.33 -30.58 -24.38
CA LEU A 36 19.74 -30.97 -24.43
C LEU A 36 19.97 -32.23 -23.59
N SER A 37 20.48 -33.24 -24.29
CA SER A 37 20.94 -34.54 -23.80
C SER A 37 22.10 -34.38 -22.82
N GLY A 38 21.99 -35.00 -21.64
CA GLY A 38 23.07 -35.11 -20.66
C GLY A 38 22.77 -36.23 -19.66
N SER A 39 23.32 -37.41 -19.95
CA SER A 39 23.78 -38.46 -19.04
C SER A 39 22.87 -38.91 -17.89
N VAL A 40 22.46 -40.17 -17.99
CA VAL A 40 21.84 -41.00 -16.96
C VAL A 40 22.71 -41.05 -15.69
N GLU A 41 22.23 -40.47 -14.60
CA GLU A 41 22.61 -40.88 -13.23
C GLU A 41 21.34 -40.97 -12.36
N ASP A 42 20.96 -42.21 -12.05
CA ASP A 42 20.26 -42.68 -10.85
C ASP A 42 19.11 -41.83 -10.28
N GLU A 43 17.89 -42.00 -10.82
CA GLU A 43 16.64 -41.46 -10.25
C GLU A 43 16.19 -42.29 -9.02
N GLY A 44 16.96 -42.20 -7.94
CA GLY A 44 16.47 -42.50 -6.61
C GLY A 44 15.41 -41.47 -6.22
N LYS A 45 14.15 -41.90 -6.03
CA LYS A 45 13.07 -41.04 -5.51
C LYS A 45 13.62 -40.17 -4.38
N PRO A 46 13.46 -38.83 -4.43
CA PRO A 46 14.03 -37.96 -3.41
C PRO A 46 13.55 -38.47 -2.05
N SER A 47 14.50 -38.76 -1.16
CA SER A 47 14.20 -39.28 0.16
C SER A 47 13.16 -38.37 0.83
N ALA A 48 12.27 -38.95 1.63
CA ALA A 48 11.19 -38.20 2.28
C ALA A 48 11.72 -36.96 3.02
N ASP A 49 12.93 -37.07 3.59
CA ASP A 49 13.65 -35.99 4.25
C ASP A 49 14.02 -34.83 3.31
N VAL A 50 14.46 -35.10 2.08
CA VAL A 50 14.76 -34.07 1.06
C VAL A 50 13.48 -33.34 0.63
N LEU A 51 12.36 -34.06 0.49
CA LEU A 51 11.07 -33.44 0.17
C LEU A 51 10.53 -32.58 1.33
N ILE A 52 10.66 -33.05 2.57
CA ILE A 52 10.28 -32.31 3.78
C ILE A 52 11.13 -31.04 3.91
N GLU A 53 12.44 -31.15 3.70
CA GLU A 53 13.38 -30.04 3.75
C GLU A 53 13.11 -29.00 2.64
N LYS A 54 12.83 -29.45 1.41
CA LYS A 54 12.42 -28.56 0.32
C LYS A 54 11.11 -27.83 0.64
N ARG A 55 10.14 -28.50 1.28
CA ARG A 55 8.89 -27.89 1.74
C ARG A 55 9.12 -26.92 2.91
N ARG A 56 10.10 -27.18 3.79
CA ARG A 56 10.52 -26.26 4.86
C ARG A 56 11.13 -24.99 4.28
N ARG A 57 12.11 -25.11 3.37
CA ARG A 57 12.76 -23.96 2.70
C ARG A 57 11.77 -23.07 1.96
N ARG A 58 10.77 -23.65 1.28
CA ARG A 58 9.71 -22.88 0.63
C ARG A 58 8.88 -22.06 1.62
N ARG A 59 8.51 -22.65 2.76
CA ARG A 59 7.78 -21.95 3.83
C ARG A 59 8.62 -20.83 4.44
N GLU A 60 9.91 -21.06 4.63
CA GLU A 60 10.82 -20.06 5.20
C GLU A 60 11.04 -18.88 4.24
N SER A 61 11.25 -19.17 2.95
CA SER A 61 11.32 -18.13 1.91
C SER A 61 10.04 -17.29 1.88
N HIS A 62 8.88 -17.95 1.84
CA HIS A 62 7.59 -17.26 1.88
C HIS A 62 7.42 -16.38 3.14
N ASN A 63 7.77 -16.91 4.32
CA ASN A 63 7.70 -16.16 5.58
C ASN A 63 8.65 -14.96 5.62
N ALA A 64 9.82 -15.07 4.99
CA ALA A 64 10.79 -13.98 4.89
C ALA A 64 10.24 -12.84 4.03
N VAL A 65 9.70 -13.16 2.85
CA VAL A 65 9.08 -12.18 1.94
C VAL A 65 7.93 -11.45 2.63
N GLU A 66 7.02 -12.19 3.26
CA GLU A 66 5.87 -11.57 3.95
C GLU A 66 6.28 -10.74 5.18
N ARG A 67 7.41 -11.08 5.83
CA ARG A 67 7.98 -10.22 6.87
C ARG A 67 8.47 -8.89 6.28
N ARG A 68 9.27 -8.92 5.20
CA ARG A 68 9.75 -7.70 4.53
C ARG A 68 8.60 -6.81 4.08
N ARG A 69 7.56 -7.38 3.45
CA ARG A 69 6.36 -6.63 3.05
C ARG A 69 5.71 -5.92 4.24
N ARG A 70 5.54 -6.63 5.37
CA ARG A 70 4.96 -6.04 6.59
C ARG A 70 5.84 -4.93 7.18
N ASP A 71 7.15 -5.11 7.16
CA ASP A 71 8.11 -4.11 7.66
C ASP A 71 8.09 -2.85 6.79
N HIS A 72 8.07 -2.99 5.46
CA HIS A 72 7.94 -1.87 4.53
C HIS A 72 6.63 -1.09 4.74
N ILE A 73 5.49 -1.76 4.90
CA ILE A 73 4.21 -1.09 5.23
C ILE A 73 4.32 -0.34 6.56
N ASN A 74 4.94 -0.95 7.57
CA ASN A 74 5.10 -0.32 8.87
C ASN A 74 5.99 0.93 8.80
N GLU A 75 7.03 0.90 7.98
CA GLU A 75 7.91 2.02 7.72
C GLU A 75 7.16 3.19 7.08
N LYS A 76 6.39 2.95 6.02
CA LYS A 76 5.56 4.02 5.41
C LYS A 76 4.53 4.61 6.37
N ILE A 77 3.95 3.81 7.26
CA ILE A 77 3.08 4.33 8.33
C ILE A 77 3.88 5.17 9.33
N HIS A 78 5.11 4.82 9.65
CA HIS A 78 5.97 5.62 10.53
C HIS A 78 6.39 6.93 9.88
N GLU A 79 6.75 6.92 8.59
CA GLU A 79 7.03 8.14 7.81
C GLU A 79 5.83 9.09 7.85
N LEU A 80 4.63 8.57 7.57
CA LEU A 80 3.39 9.36 7.67
C LEU A 80 3.18 9.97 9.06
N SER A 81 3.52 9.25 10.13
CA SER A 81 3.44 9.77 11.49
C SER A 81 4.35 10.97 11.69
N ASN A 82 5.56 10.96 11.12
CA ASN A 82 6.54 12.03 11.29
C ASN A 82 6.18 13.29 10.49
N LEU A 83 5.45 13.14 9.39
CA LEU A 83 4.97 14.27 8.57
C LEU A 83 3.78 15.00 9.19
N LEU A 84 3.14 14.42 10.21
CA LEU A 84 1.98 14.99 10.87
C LEU A 84 2.39 15.97 11.98
N PRO A 85 1.91 17.23 11.96
CA PRO A 85 2.25 18.23 12.97
C PRO A 85 1.89 17.81 14.41
N GLU A 86 0.80 17.04 14.56
CA GLU A 86 0.30 16.55 15.85
C GLU A 86 1.25 15.56 16.54
N PHE A 87 2.11 14.88 15.78
CA PHE A 87 2.98 13.80 16.27
C PHE A 87 4.46 14.13 16.20
N ALA A 88 4.82 15.27 15.63
CA ALA A 88 6.21 15.73 15.54
C ALA A 88 6.82 16.11 16.91
N SER A 89 5.98 16.45 17.90
CA SER A 89 6.43 16.95 19.22
C SER A 89 6.25 15.93 20.36
N ASP A 90 5.27 15.03 20.28
CA ASP A 90 4.99 14.03 21.32
C ASP A 90 5.60 12.65 20.98
N ILE A 91 6.91 12.52 21.23
CA ILE A 91 7.66 11.26 21.04
C ILE A 91 7.18 10.16 22.02
N GLN A 92 6.60 10.55 23.15
CA GLN A 92 6.28 9.64 24.26
C GLN A 92 5.01 8.80 24.02
N ASN A 93 4.07 9.27 23.19
CA ASN A 93 2.83 8.55 22.88
C ASN A 93 2.78 8.17 21.40
N LYS A 94 3.31 6.98 21.07
CA LYS A 94 3.26 6.45 19.71
C LYS A 94 1.79 6.24 19.30
N PRO A 95 1.23 7.05 18.38
CA PRO A 95 -0.17 6.93 18.00
C PRO A 95 -0.40 5.60 17.29
N ASN A 96 -1.62 5.06 17.43
CA ASN A 96 -1.97 3.81 16.76
C ASN A 96 -2.00 3.99 15.24
N LYS A 97 -1.75 2.90 14.49
CA LYS A 97 -1.68 2.93 13.01
C LYS A 97 -2.95 3.49 12.38
N GLY A 98 -4.12 3.19 12.93
CA GLY A 98 -5.41 3.68 12.39
C GLY A 98 -5.59 5.18 12.56
N VAL A 99 -5.08 5.76 13.64
CA VAL A 99 -5.09 7.20 13.90
C VAL A 99 -4.10 7.90 12.99
N ILE A 100 -2.88 7.35 12.82
CA ILE A 100 -1.89 7.90 11.88
C ILE A 100 -2.52 8.00 10.49
N LEU A 101 -3.05 6.90 9.96
CA LEU A 101 -3.63 6.87 8.62
C LEU A 101 -4.79 7.87 8.46
N ARG A 102 -5.70 7.93 9.44
CA ARG A 102 -6.83 8.87 9.41
C ARG A 102 -6.36 10.32 9.41
N ARG A 103 -5.45 10.66 10.32
CA ARG A 103 -4.88 12.01 10.44
C ARG A 103 -4.08 12.39 9.20
N SER A 104 -3.34 11.46 8.59
CA SER A 104 -2.65 11.69 7.33
C SER A 104 -3.61 12.09 6.22
N VAL A 105 -4.74 11.39 6.08
CA VAL A 105 -5.75 11.73 5.07
C VAL A 105 -6.35 13.11 5.35
N ASP A 106 -6.74 13.38 6.59
CA ASP A 106 -7.34 14.67 6.96
C ASP A 106 -6.36 15.83 6.78
N TYR A 107 -5.08 15.61 7.10
CA TYR A 107 -4.03 16.60 6.91
C TYR A 107 -3.78 16.90 5.43
N ILE A 108 -3.76 15.88 4.57
CA ILE A 108 -3.64 16.08 3.10
C ILE A 108 -4.81 16.94 2.60
N ARG A 109 -6.04 16.64 3.01
CA ARG A 109 -7.21 17.46 2.63
C ARG A 109 -7.09 18.90 3.12
N HIS A 110 -6.65 19.09 4.36
CA HIS A 110 -6.42 20.42 4.92
C HIS A 110 -5.32 21.17 4.16
N MET A 111 -4.23 20.49 3.77
CA MET A 111 -3.16 21.08 2.97
C MET A 111 -3.62 21.48 1.57
N GLN A 112 -4.46 20.66 0.92
CA GLN A 112 -5.07 21.02 -0.37
C GLN A 112 -5.95 22.26 -0.25
N LEU A 113 -6.81 22.31 0.79
CA LEU A 113 -7.65 23.48 1.05
C LEU A 113 -6.82 24.73 1.37
N PHE A 114 -5.77 24.58 2.18
CA PHE A 114 -4.86 25.66 2.52
C PHE A 114 -4.14 26.19 1.29
N ALA A 115 -3.61 25.31 0.43
CA ALA A 115 -2.96 25.69 -0.82
C ALA A 115 -3.92 26.46 -1.75
N ALA A 116 -5.16 25.99 -1.91
CA ALA A 116 -6.17 26.70 -2.70
C ALA A 116 -6.46 28.10 -2.15
N LYS A 117 -6.60 28.23 -0.83
CA LYS A 117 -6.81 29.53 -0.17
C LYS A 117 -5.60 30.45 -0.31
N GLN A 118 -4.39 29.92 -0.24
CA GLN A 118 -3.19 30.72 -0.46
C GLN A 118 -3.09 31.18 -1.91
N MET A 119 -3.45 30.33 -2.87
CA MET A 119 -3.50 30.70 -4.29
C MET A 119 -4.51 31.83 -4.53
N GLU A 120 -5.72 31.75 -3.99
CA GLU A 120 -6.72 32.81 -4.08
C GLU A 120 -6.19 34.14 -3.50
N ARG A 121 -5.57 34.09 -2.31
CA ARG A 121 -4.98 35.27 -1.68
C ARG A 121 -3.83 35.87 -2.52
N THR A 122 -2.99 35.03 -3.09
CA THR A 122 -1.90 35.48 -3.98
C THR A 122 -2.48 36.17 -5.22
N MET A 123 -3.49 35.58 -5.86
CA MET A 123 -4.18 36.19 -7.01
C MET A 123 -4.82 37.54 -6.66
N GLU A 124 -5.44 37.67 -5.48
CA GLU A 124 -6.00 38.94 -5.02
C GLU A 124 -4.91 40.02 -4.84
N LEU A 125 -3.81 39.65 -4.17
CA LEU A 125 -2.68 40.55 -3.94
C LEU A 125 -2.00 40.98 -5.24
N GLU A 126 -1.80 40.05 -6.17
CA GLU A 126 -1.29 40.35 -7.51
C GLU A 126 -2.24 41.30 -8.26
N GLY A 127 -3.55 41.09 -8.17
CA GLY A 127 -4.54 42.00 -8.78
C GLY A 127 -4.56 43.40 -8.16
N VAL A 128 -4.34 43.52 -6.85
CA VAL A 128 -4.15 44.83 -6.18
C VAL A 128 -2.85 45.48 -6.65
N LEU A 129 -1.77 44.72 -6.69
CA LEU A 129 -0.46 45.22 -7.10
C LEU A 129 -0.48 45.70 -8.56
N ALA A 130 -1.09 44.93 -9.47
CA ALA A 130 -1.25 45.30 -10.88
C ALA A 130 -1.97 46.65 -11.05
N ARG A 131 -3.04 46.88 -10.29
CA ARG A 131 -3.75 48.18 -10.30
C ARG A 131 -2.87 49.32 -9.83
N LEU A 132 -2.15 49.14 -8.71
CA LEU A 132 -1.27 50.17 -8.16
C LEU A 132 -0.10 50.52 -9.10
N ILE A 133 0.44 49.52 -9.81
CA ILE A 133 1.50 49.71 -10.81
C ILE A 133 1.02 50.62 -11.94
N VAL A 134 -0.17 50.33 -12.48
CA VAL A 134 -0.80 51.14 -13.53
C VAL A 134 -1.06 52.56 -13.03
N ASP A 135 -1.65 52.72 -11.84
CA ASP A 135 -1.95 54.04 -11.26
C ASP A 135 -0.70 54.89 -11.03
N ARG A 136 0.43 54.25 -10.72
CA ARG A 136 1.72 54.90 -10.46
C ARG A 136 2.60 55.04 -11.71
N GLY A 137 2.22 54.44 -12.84
CA GLY A 137 3.03 54.39 -14.05
C GLY A 137 4.34 53.62 -13.89
N ILE A 138 4.41 52.67 -12.95
CA ILE A 138 5.58 51.83 -12.71
C ILE A 138 5.61 50.73 -13.78
N ARG A 139 6.80 50.32 -14.21
CA ARG A 139 6.94 49.15 -15.09
C ARG A 139 7.16 47.90 -14.25
N GLU A 140 6.54 46.79 -14.65
CA GLU A 140 6.61 45.53 -13.91
C GLU A 140 8.05 45.03 -13.67
N GLU A 141 8.94 45.25 -14.64
CA GLU A 141 10.37 44.92 -14.56
C GLU A 141 11.09 45.59 -13.37
N GLU A 142 10.59 46.74 -12.91
CA GLU A 142 11.19 47.51 -11.80
C GLU A 142 10.87 46.92 -10.43
N LEU A 143 9.97 45.94 -10.34
CA LEU A 143 9.57 45.29 -9.10
C LEU A 143 10.57 44.22 -8.64
N GLY A 144 11.45 43.75 -9.52
CA GLY A 144 12.44 42.72 -9.21
C GLY A 144 11.84 41.35 -8.86
N LEU A 145 10.64 41.04 -9.39
CA LEU A 145 10.01 39.74 -9.19
C LEU A 145 10.72 38.67 -10.00
N SER A 146 10.86 37.47 -9.44
CA SER A 146 11.48 36.32 -10.13
C SER A 146 10.62 35.78 -11.27
N VAL A 147 9.32 36.09 -11.27
CA VAL A 147 8.33 35.65 -12.27
C VAL A 147 7.31 36.78 -12.46
N PRO A 148 6.76 36.99 -13.67
CA PRO A 148 5.73 38.02 -13.90
C PRO A 148 4.46 37.80 -13.07
N LEU A 149 3.72 38.88 -12.81
CA LEU A 149 2.40 38.85 -12.15
C LEU A 149 1.44 37.95 -12.92
N GLY A 150 0.63 37.19 -12.20
CA GLY A 150 -0.34 36.27 -12.78
C GLY A 150 0.26 34.96 -13.27
N THR A 151 1.55 34.69 -13.04
CA THR A 151 2.13 33.39 -13.38
C THR A 151 1.55 32.30 -12.47
N ALA A 152 0.87 31.32 -13.07
CA ALA A 152 0.34 30.19 -12.35
C ALA A 152 1.47 29.32 -11.78
N ILE A 153 1.53 29.21 -10.45
CA ILE A 153 2.42 28.27 -9.76
C ILE A 153 1.68 26.94 -9.60
N GLU A 154 1.98 25.99 -10.48
CA GLU A 154 1.44 24.63 -10.35
C GLU A 154 2.17 23.86 -9.26
N LEU A 155 1.44 23.03 -8.50
CA LEU A 155 2.06 22.09 -7.58
C LEU A 155 2.88 21.08 -8.40
N PRO A 156 4.17 20.85 -8.09
CA PRO A 156 4.96 19.85 -8.80
C PRO A 156 4.25 18.50 -8.76
N THR A 157 3.96 17.94 -9.93
CA THR A 157 3.43 16.58 -10.03
C THR A 157 4.51 15.64 -9.51
N ILE A 158 4.17 14.80 -8.53
CA ILE A 158 5.09 13.77 -8.03
C ILE A 158 5.20 12.67 -9.09
N THR A 159 5.94 12.93 -10.17
CA THR A 159 6.28 11.94 -11.18
C THR A 159 7.62 11.31 -10.78
N GLY A 160 7.55 10.12 -10.19
CA GLY A 160 8.73 9.30 -9.87
C GLY A 160 9.03 9.25 -8.38
N VAL A 161 8.29 8.42 -7.65
CA VAL A 161 8.78 7.91 -6.35
C VAL A 161 9.43 6.55 -6.65
N ASN A 162 10.75 6.56 -6.80
CA ASN A 162 11.69 5.45 -6.61
C ASN A 162 11.24 4.05 -7.12
N GLN A 163 11.28 3.83 -8.43
CA GLN A 163 11.19 2.47 -9.00
C GLN A 163 12.34 1.57 -8.50
N GLU A 164 13.47 2.16 -8.09
CA GLU A 164 14.68 1.45 -7.66
C GLU A 164 14.53 0.71 -6.31
N GLU A 165 13.56 1.10 -5.45
CA GLU A 165 13.29 0.39 -4.20
C GLU A 165 12.27 -0.75 -4.38
N GLU A 166 11.39 -0.68 -5.39
CA GLU A 166 10.42 -1.75 -5.69
C GLU A 166 11.10 -2.99 -6.30
N ASP A 167 12.15 -2.82 -7.09
CA ASP A 167 12.85 -3.91 -7.79
C ASP A 167 13.80 -4.73 -6.88
N MET A 168 14.05 -4.27 -5.64
CA MET A 168 14.91 -4.94 -4.65
C MET A 168 14.16 -5.78 -3.60
N MET A 169 12.82 -5.79 -3.59
CA MET A 169 12.01 -6.53 -2.59
C MET A 169 11.58 -7.92 -3.05
#